data_AF-A0A834XF83-F1
#
_entry.id   AF-A0A834XF83-F1
#
_cell.length_a   1.000
_cell.length_b   1.000
_cell.length_c   1.000
_cell.angle_alpha   90.00
_cell.angle_beta   90.00
_cell.angle_gamma   90.00
#
_symmetry.space_group_name_H-M   'P 1'
#
loop_
_entity.id
_entity.type
_entity.pdbx_description
1 polymer ?
#
loop_
_entity_poly.entity_id
_entity_poly.type
_entity_poly.pdbx_seq_one_letter_code
_entity_poly.pdbx_strand_id
1 'polypeptide(L)'
;MNQYKDFDYVVIVGGKWFFKSAIYHEKGMFTGCHYCPEKNLTEIGFGYAYRKALKLVFNNHKAIVFFRFATPDHFENEEWFSGGSCNRTIPFKEGQSNSIDADSIMRDIELEEFEKVNIHWV
;
A
#
# COMPACT_ATOMS: atom_id res chain seq x y z
N MET A 1 -2.79 -15.95 11.81
CA MET A 1 -2.95 -14.65 12.51
C MET A 1 -3.49 -14.79 13.95
N ASN A 2 -3.42 -15.97 14.57
CA ASN A 2 -4.02 -16.17 15.91
C ASN A 2 -3.35 -15.33 17.00
N GLN A 3 -2.05 -15.05 16.87
CA GLN A 3 -1.28 -14.24 17.81
C GLN A 3 -1.52 -12.73 17.69
N TYR A 4 -2.10 -12.27 16.57
CA TYR A 4 -2.24 -10.83 16.30
C TYR A 4 -3.16 -10.13 17.32
N LYS A 5 -4.11 -10.85 17.91
CA LYS A 5 -5.03 -10.33 18.93
C LYS A 5 -4.44 -10.27 20.34
N ASP A 6 -3.28 -10.88 20.53
CA ASP A 6 -2.65 -11.03 21.85
C ASP A 6 -1.55 -9.99 22.11
N PHE A 7 -1.24 -9.15 21.12
CA PHE A 7 -0.27 -8.07 21.26
C PHE A 7 -0.90 -6.81 21.85
N ASP A 8 -0.17 -6.13 22.74
CA ASP A 8 -0.55 -4.80 23.25
C ASP A 8 -0.21 -3.68 22.26
N TYR A 9 0.84 -3.86 21.46
CA TYR A 9 1.31 -2.92 20.46
C TYR A 9 1.65 -3.65 19.16
N VAL A 10 1.23 -3.09 18.03
CA VAL A 10 1.59 -3.62 16.71
C VAL A 10 1.99 -2.50 15.76
N VAL A 11 3.06 -2.72 15.00
CA VAL A 11 3.43 -1.88 13.86
C VAL A 11 3.01 -2.59 12.59
N ILE A 12 2.18 -1.95 11.78
CA ILE A 12 1.67 -2.52 10.53
C ILE A 12 2.13 -1.67 9.36
N VAL A 13 2.60 -2.36 8.33
CA VAL A 13 3.06 -1.77 7.07
C VAL A 13 2.65 -2.68 5.92
N GLY A 14 2.21 -2.07 4.83
CA GLY A 14 1.95 -2.69 3.54
C GLY A 14 2.41 -1.74 2.44
N GLY A 15 2.57 -2.22 1.21
CA GLY A 15 2.94 -1.33 0.12
C GLY A 15 3.25 -2.03 -1.19
N LYS A 16 4.48 -1.87 -1.69
CA LYS A 16 4.93 -2.21 -3.06
C LYS A 16 4.53 -3.59 -3.62
N TRP A 17 4.26 -4.60 -2.79
CA TRP A 17 3.73 -5.89 -3.26
C TRP A 17 2.36 -5.78 -3.95
N PHE A 18 1.54 -4.78 -3.61
CA PHE A 18 0.25 -4.55 -4.25
C PHE A 18 0.38 -4.09 -5.72
N PHE A 19 1.55 -3.57 -6.12
CA PHE A 19 1.81 -3.18 -7.53
C PHE A 19 2.02 -4.38 -8.46
N LYS A 20 2.14 -5.60 -7.92
CA LYS A 20 2.30 -6.79 -8.75
C LYS A 20 0.97 -7.20 -9.36
N SER A 21 1.03 -7.73 -10.59
CA SER A 21 -0.13 -8.35 -11.24
C SER A 21 -0.82 -9.33 -10.31
N ALA A 22 -2.14 -9.23 -10.22
CA ALA A 22 -2.92 -10.08 -9.34
C ALA A 22 -4.31 -10.34 -9.92
N ILE A 23 -4.87 -11.51 -9.60
CA ILE A 23 -6.29 -11.82 -9.82
C ILE A 23 -6.94 -11.86 -8.45
N TYR A 24 -8.00 -11.07 -8.27
CA TYR A 24 -8.68 -10.91 -7.00
C TYR A 24 -9.91 -11.82 -6.92
N HIS A 25 -9.98 -12.55 -5.83
CA HIS A 25 -11.11 -13.42 -5.50
C HIS A 25 -11.71 -13.03 -4.16
N GLU A 26 -13.04 -12.95 -4.11
CA GLU A 26 -13.79 -12.69 -2.90
C GLU A 26 -14.80 -13.80 -2.64
N LYS A 27 -14.75 -14.38 -1.43
CA LYS A 27 -15.63 -15.49 -1.05
C LYS A 27 -15.61 -16.64 -2.08
N GLY A 28 -14.45 -16.88 -2.68
CA GLY A 28 -14.25 -17.89 -3.73
C GLY A 28 -14.67 -17.47 -5.15
N MET A 29 -15.25 -16.27 -5.34
CA MET A 29 -15.69 -15.76 -6.63
C MET A 29 -14.69 -14.77 -7.22
N PHE A 30 -14.52 -14.79 -8.55
CA PHE A 30 -13.74 -13.77 -9.25
C PHE A 30 -14.33 -12.38 -9.05
N THR A 31 -13.49 -11.38 -8.82
CA THR A 31 -13.89 -9.98 -8.56
C THR A 31 -13.23 -8.99 -9.52
N GLY A 32 -12.01 -9.27 -9.96
CA GLY A 32 -11.29 -8.45 -10.91
C GLY A 32 -9.79 -8.78 -10.92
N CYS A 33 -8.99 -7.94 -11.57
CA CYS A 33 -7.55 -8.09 -11.61
C CYS A 33 -6.83 -6.74 -11.43
N HIS A 34 -5.52 -6.83 -11.19
CA HIS A 34 -4.57 -5.76 -11.45
C HIS A 34 -3.54 -6.21 -12.48
N TYR A 35 -3.28 -5.35 -13.47
CA TYR A 35 -2.35 -5.53 -14.57
C TYR A 35 -2.43 -6.95 -15.15
N CYS A 36 -3.55 -7.23 -15.82
CA CYS A 36 -3.80 -8.51 -16.48
C CYS A 36 -3.93 -8.40 -18.01
N PRO A 37 -2.85 -8.00 -18.72
CA PRO A 37 -2.88 -7.90 -20.17
C PRO A 37 -3.20 -9.26 -20.79
N GLU A 38 -3.86 -9.23 -21.95
CA GLU A 38 -4.19 -10.42 -22.75
C GLU A 38 -5.12 -11.43 -22.06
N LYS A 39 -5.73 -11.04 -20.92
CA LYS A 39 -6.79 -11.80 -20.27
C LYS A 39 -8.10 -11.04 -20.42
N ASN A 40 -9.17 -11.72 -20.82
CA ASN A 40 -10.52 -11.14 -20.89
C ASN A 40 -11.11 -11.01 -19.46
N LEU A 41 -10.46 -10.23 -18.61
CA LEU A 41 -10.76 -10.04 -17.19
C LEU A 41 -10.97 -8.55 -16.91
N THR A 42 -11.83 -8.24 -15.94
CA THR A 42 -12.08 -6.86 -15.52
C THR A 42 -10.90 -6.32 -14.70
N GLU A 43 -10.20 -5.32 -15.25
CA GLU A 43 -9.17 -4.56 -14.55
C GLU A 43 -9.82 -3.61 -13.53
N ILE A 44 -9.49 -3.79 -12.25
CA ILE A 44 -9.98 -2.95 -11.14
C ILE A 44 -8.84 -2.24 -10.40
N GLY A 45 -7.58 -2.54 -10.77
CA GLY A 45 -6.38 -1.89 -10.27
C GLY A 45 -5.97 -2.34 -8.85
N PHE A 46 -4.71 -2.07 -8.49
CA PHE A 46 -4.18 -2.44 -7.17
C PHE A 46 -4.85 -1.70 -6.01
N GLY A 47 -5.33 -0.47 -6.26
CA GLY A 47 -5.95 0.36 -5.24
C GLY A 47 -7.17 -0.29 -4.59
N TYR A 48 -7.89 -1.13 -5.36
CA TYR A 48 -9.00 -1.94 -4.84
C TYR A 48 -8.54 -2.88 -3.71
N ALA A 49 -7.56 -3.72 -4.02
CA ALA A 49 -7.04 -4.70 -3.06
C ALA A 49 -6.35 -4.03 -1.89
N TYR A 50 -5.61 -2.93 -2.15
CA TYR A 50 -4.90 -2.21 -1.11
C TYR A 50 -5.84 -1.57 -0.09
N ARG A 51 -6.84 -0.82 -0.57
CA ARG A 51 -7.87 -0.23 0.28
C ARG A 51 -8.60 -1.28 1.10
N LYS A 52 -8.91 -2.43 0.48
CA LYS A 52 -9.59 -3.52 1.19
C LYS A 52 -8.71 -4.16 2.27
N ALA A 53 -7.41 -4.33 2.02
CA ALA A 53 -6.47 -4.82 3.01
C ALA A 53 -6.38 -3.88 4.22
N LEU A 54 -6.27 -2.56 4.00
CA LEU A 54 -6.25 -1.58 5.07
C LEU A 54 -7.54 -1.61 5.90
N LYS A 55 -8.72 -1.66 5.26
CA LYS A 55 -10.00 -1.81 5.97
C LYS A 55 -10.04 -3.04 6.86
N LEU A 56 -9.47 -4.17 6.42
CA LEU A 56 -9.44 -5.40 7.22
C LEU A 56 -8.48 -5.30 8.40
N VAL A 57 -7.38 -4.58 8.22
CA VAL A 57 -6.34 -4.38 9.23
C VAL A 57 -6.73 -3.33 10.28
N PHE A 58 -7.48 -2.30 9.90
CA PHE A 58 -7.94 -1.28 10.84
C PHE A 58 -9.18 -1.69 11.62
N ASN A 59 -10.03 -2.52 11.03
CA ASN A 59 -11.16 -3.07 11.74
C ASN A 59 -10.69 -4.21 12.65
N ASN A 60 -10.85 -4.03 13.97
CA ASN A 60 -10.91 -5.09 15.01
C ASN A 60 -9.63 -5.37 15.82
N HIS A 61 -9.07 -4.36 16.51
CA HIS A 61 -7.91 -4.54 17.40
C HIS A 61 -8.11 -3.95 18.80
N LYS A 62 -7.72 -4.73 19.82
CA LYS A 62 -7.52 -4.24 21.19
C LYS A 62 -6.15 -3.56 21.36
N ALA A 63 -5.19 -3.89 20.51
CA ALA A 63 -3.84 -3.37 20.52
C ALA A 63 -3.78 -1.89 20.10
N ILE A 64 -2.77 -1.17 20.59
CA ILE A 64 -2.36 0.12 20.01
C ILE A 64 -1.65 -0.16 18.69
N VAL A 65 -2.21 0.33 17.58
CA VAL A 65 -1.69 0.10 16.23
C VAL A 65 -0.96 1.34 15.73
N PHE A 66 0.32 1.18 15.44
CA PHE A 66 1.11 2.14 14.67
C PHE A 66 1.07 1.74 13.21
N PHE A 67 0.42 2.56 12.39
CA PHE A 67 0.41 2.34 10.95
C PHE A 67 1.54 3.14 10.30
N ARG A 68 2.42 2.42 9.60
CA ARG A 68 3.55 3.00 8.88
C ARG A 68 3.24 2.99 7.38
N PHE A 69 3.08 4.19 6.83
CA PHE A 69 2.82 4.42 5.42
C PHE A 69 3.89 3.81 4.51
N ALA A 70 3.48 3.51 3.28
CA ALA A 70 4.33 2.93 2.26
C ALA A 70 5.56 3.81 2.01
N THR A 71 6.70 3.16 1.76
CA THR A 71 7.93 3.86 1.41
C THR A 71 7.93 4.14 -0.09
N PRO A 72 8.00 5.40 -0.53
CA PRO A 72 8.04 5.73 -1.95
C PRO A 72 9.32 5.18 -2.59
N ASP A 73 9.31 5.03 -3.90
CA ASP A 73 10.51 4.77 -4.66
C ASP A 73 11.42 5.99 -4.77
N HIS A 74 12.71 5.73 -4.95
CA HIS A 74 13.74 6.78 -4.96
C HIS A 74 14.76 6.60 -6.09
N PHE A 75 14.53 5.65 -7.00
CA PHE A 75 15.50 5.35 -8.06
C PHE A 75 15.49 6.46 -9.11
N GLU A 76 16.67 6.86 -9.54
CA GLU A 76 16.92 7.83 -10.59
C GLU A 76 17.37 7.11 -11.87
N ASN A 77 17.13 7.75 -13.02
CA ASN A 77 17.41 7.30 -14.40
C ASN A 77 16.56 6.11 -14.88
N GLU A 78 16.26 5.15 -14.01
CA GLU A 78 15.55 3.91 -14.32
C GLU A 78 14.81 3.34 -13.10
N GLU A 79 14.04 2.28 -13.31
CA GLU A 79 13.28 1.59 -12.27
C GLU A 79 14.19 0.68 -11.42
N TRP A 80 13.72 0.31 -10.22
CA TRP A 80 14.45 -0.56 -9.28
C TRP A 80 14.90 -1.90 -9.90
N PHE A 81 14.19 -2.38 -10.93
CA PHE A 81 14.43 -3.66 -11.58
C PHE A 81 15.10 -3.57 -12.95
N SER A 82 15.26 -2.37 -13.52
CA SER A 82 15.81 -2.22 -14.89
C SER A 82 17.21 -1.60 -14.92
N GLY A 83 17.69 -1.03 -13.81
CA GLY A 83 19.00 -0.37 -13.76
C GLY A 83 19.02 0.92 -12.96
N GLY A 84 17.91 1.25 -12.29
CA GLY A 84 17.79 2.44 -11.45
C GLY A 84 18.81 2.46 -10.32
N SER A 85 19.27 3.64 -9.95
CA SER A 85 20.18 3.84 -8.82
C SER A 85 19.84 5.11 -8.04
N CYS A 86 20.28 5.19 -6.79
CA CYS A 86 20.17 6.40 -5.98
C CYS A 86 21.51 6.64 -5.28
N ASN A 87 22.35 7.47 -5.90
CA ASN A 87 23.68 7.81 -5.38
C ASN A 87 23.70 9.15 -4.63
N ARG A 88 22.51 9.65 -4.27
CA ARG A 88 22.39 10.91 -3.55
C ARG A 88 22.98 10.77 -2.16
N THR A 89 23.76 11.76 -1.76
CA THR A 89 24.31 11.86 -0.39
C THR A 89 23.56 12.87 0.48
N ILE A 90 22.62 13.61 -0.12
CA ILE A 90 21.76 14.58 0.56
C ILE A 90 20.29 14.37 0.17
N PRO A 91 19.35 14.66 1.08
CA PRO A 91 17.91 14.55 0.79
C PRO A 91 17.46 15.45 -0.37
N PHE A 92 16.31 15.13 -0.95
CA PHE A 92 15.60 16.04 -1.85
C PHE A 92 15.18 17.30 -1.09
N LYS A 93 15.33 18.46 -1.74
CA LYS A 93 14.66 19.68 -1.30
C LYS A 93 13.21 19.67 -1.77
N GLU A 94 12.41 20.59 -1.24
CA GLU A 94 11.04 20.79 -1.69
C GLU A 94 10.96 20.96 -3.21
N GLY A 95 10.03 20.23 -3.84
CA GLY A 95 9.84 20.23 -5.29
C GLY A 95 10.89 19.47 -6.11
N GLN A 96 11.87 18.81 -5.47
CA GLN A 96 12.91 18.04 -6.21
C GLN A 96 12.62 16.55 -6.33
N SER A 97 11.64 16.04 -5.58
CA SER A 97 11.18 14.66 -5.69
C SER A 97 9.83 14.66 -6.38
N ASN A 98 9.71 13.85 -7.43
CA ASN A 98 8.43 13.50 -8.00
C ASN A 98 8.06 12.13 -7.46
N SER A 99 6.90 12.03 -6.82
CA SER A 99 6.33 10.73 -6.47
C SER A 99 5.95 10.00 -7.75
N ILE A 100 6.24 8.70 -7.83
CA ILE A 100 5.68 7.85 -8.88
C ILE A 100 4.16 7.82 -8.69
N ASP A 101 3.37 7.87 -9.78
CA ASP A 101 1.90 7.89 -9.73
C ASP A 101 1.33 6.79 -8.82
N ALA A 102 1.91 5.58 -8.87
CA ALA A 102 1.50 4.46 -8.05
C ALA A 102 1.73 4.68 -6.54
N ASP A 103 2.84 5.30 -6.16
CA ASP A 103 3.15 5.63 -4.77
C ASP A 103 2.23 6.74 -4.24
N SER A 104 1.89 7.74 -5.07
CA SER A 104 0.91 8.78 -4.73
C SER A 104 -0.48 8.19 -4.49
N ILE A 105 -0.96 7.33 -5.39
CA ILE A 105 -2.24 6.63 -5.22
C ILE A 105 -2.25 5.80 -3.93
N MET A 106 -1.16 5.10 -3.63
CA MET A 106 -1.01 4.32 -2.41
C MET A 106 -1.07 5.21 -1.17
N ARG A 107 -0.34 6.33 -1.17
CA ARG A 107 -0.31 7.33 -0.10
C ARG A 107 -1.70 7.92 0.16
N ASP A 108 -2.45 8.24 -0.89
CA ASP A 108 -3.79 8.81 -0.78
C ASP A 108 -4.77 7.80 -0.17
N ILE A 109 -4.71 6.54 -0.61
CA ILE A 109 -5.52 5.45 -0.02
C ILE A 109 -5.19 5.28 1.46
N GLU A 110 -3.91 5.33 1.84
CA GLU A 110 -3.48 5.24 3.24
C GLU A 110 -4.06 6.36 4.09
N LEU A 111 -3.97 7.62 3.63
CA LEU A 111 -4.55 8.77 4.32
C LEU A 111 -6.05 8.60 4.48
N GLU A 112 -6.76 8.34 3.39
CA GLU A 112 -8.21 8.22 3.40
C GLU A 112 -8.71 7.09 4.30
N GLU A 113 -8.05 5.93 4.31
CA GLU A 113 -8.46 4.82 5.17
C GLU A 113 -8.03 5.03 6.63
N PHE A 114 -6.89 5.68 6.86
CA PHE A 114 -6.43 6.01 8.20
C PHE A 114 -7.35 7.04 8.88
N GLU A 115 -7.80 8.07 8.16
CA GLU A 115 -8.74 9.09 8.65
C GLU A 115 -10.12 8.51 9.01
N LYS A 116 -10.53 7.40 8.38
CA LYS A 116 -11.79 6.72 8.68
C LYS A 116 -11.74 5.90 9.97
N VAL A 117 -10.55 5.58 10.46
CA VAL A 117 -10.40 4.93 11.76
C VAL A 117 -10.66 5.99 12.81
N ASN A 118 -11.61 5.76 13.72
CA ASN A 118 -11.87 6.68 14.83
C ASN A 118 -10.60 6.83 15.67
N ILE A 119 -9.84 7.88 15.39
CA ILE A 119 -8.69 8.30 16.18
C ILE A 119 -9.26 8.69 17.54
N HIS A 120 -9.09 7.82 18.54
CA HIS A 120 -9.15 8.27 19.92
C HIS A 120 -7.91 9.12 20.13
N TRP A 121 -8.06 10.43 19.91
CA TRP A 121 -7.10 11.41 20.40
C TRP A 121 -7.03 11.20 21.92
N VAL A 122 -5.90 10.68 22.39
CA VAL A 122 -5.53 10.77 23.80
C VAL A 122 -4.91 12.14 24.02
#